data_AF-S3KGQ7-F1
#
_entry.id   AF-S3KGQ7-F1
#
_cell.length_a   1.000
_cell.length_b   1.000
_cell.length_c   1.000
_cell.angle_alpha   90.00
_cell.angle_beta   90.00
_cell.angle_gamma   90.00
#
_symmetry.space_group_name_H-M   'P 1'
#
loop_
_entity.id
_entity.type
_entity.pdbx_description
1 polymer ?
#
loop_
_entity_poly.entity_id
_entity_poly.type
_entity_poly.pdbx_seq_one_letter_code
_entity_poly.pdbx_strand_id
1 'polypeptide(L)'
;MYLVGGTGCSIVWFNHLKQMEKDYQILTFDYPMEINNIEELADFVIKFVGQLKIENPIFIGASLGGFLAQLIMRKYKSTDVAYALYSTSALSVSAIDGLKKQYKSYGFMLKLMKIVP
;
A
#
# COMPACT_ATOMS: atom_id res chain seq x y z
N MET A 1 -8.99 5.52 5.12
CA MET A 1 -7.60 5.21 5.51
C MET A 1 -6.70 5.23 4.29
N TYR A 2 -5.68 6.08 4.29
CA TYR A 2 -4.72 6.22 3.19
C TYR A 2 -3.45 5.42 3.47
N LEU A 3 -3.17 4.45 2.61
CA LEU A 3 -2.01 3.55 2.63
C LEU A 3 -0.94 4.10 1.69
N VAL A 4 0.27 4.25 2.23
CA VAL A 4 1.41 4.90 1.56
C VAL A 4 2.08 3.96 0.55
N GLY A 5 2.64 4.54 -0.51
CA GLY A 5 3.49 3.81 -1.45
C GLY A 5 4.85 3.40 -0.85
N GLY A 6 5.81 3.07 -1.72
CA GLY A 6 7.12 2.55 -1.31
C GLY A 6 7.99 3.50 -0.47
N THR A 7 7.60 4.77 -0.31
CA THR A 7 8.28 5.71 0.59
C THR A 7 8.03 5.41 2.06
N GLY A 8 6.91 4.76 2.40
CA GLY A 8 6.46 4.57 3.78
C GLY A 8 6.01 5.85 4.51
N CYS A 9 6.34 7.05 4.03
CA CYS A 9 5.95 8.32 4.66
C CYS A 9 4.58 8.86 4.18
N SER A 10 3.66 9.09 5.12
CA SER A 10 2.30 9.59 4.91
C SER A 10 2.21 10.99 4.31
N ILE A 11 3.27 11.80 4.43
CA ILE A 11 3.34 13.16 3.89
C ILE A 11 3.07 13.22 2.38
N VAL A 12 3.32 12.13 1.64
CA VAL A 12 3.02 12.06 0.20
C VAL A 12 1.54 12.27 -0.12
N TRP A 13 0.66 12.02 0.84
CA TRP A 13 -0.78 12.23 0.69
C TRP A 13 -1.25 13.65 1.05
N PHE A 14 -0.40 14.49 1.65
CA PHE A 14 -0.81 15.74 2.31
C PHE A 14 -1.80 16.59 1.50
N ASN A 15 -1.46 16.90 0.24
CA ASN A 15 -2.31 17.73 -0.63
C ASN A 15 -3.67 17.09 -0.94
N HIS A 16 -3.72 15.76 -0.99
CA HIS A 16 -4.94 15.02 -1.21
C HIS A 16 -5.79 14.95 0.06
N LEU A 17 -5.15 14.74 1.23
CA LEU A 17 -5.85 14.72 2.51
C LEU A 17 -6.52 16.06 2.81
N LYS A 18 -5.85 17.19 2.53
CA LYS A 18 -6.42 18.53 2.71
C LYS A 18 -7.73 18.77 1.96
N GLN A 19 -7.91 18.09 0.83
CA GLN A 19 -9.13 18.23 0.04
C GLN A 19 -10.26 17.32 0.55
N MET A 20 -9.89 16.22 1.21
CA MET A 20 -10.80 15.16 1.65
C MET A 20 -11.23 15.32 3.12
N GLU A 21 -10.44 16.03 3.94
CA GLU A 21 -10.69 16.18 5.38
C GLU A 21 -12.00 16.90 5.71
N LYS A 22 -12.55 17.66 4.75
CA LYS A 22 -13.87 18.32 4.89
C LYS A 22 -15.05 17.34 4.89
N ASP A 23 -14.91 16.19 4.23
CA ASP A 23 -15.99 15.24 4.00
C ASP A 23 -15.76 13.91 4.74
N TYR A 24 -14.52 13.60 5.15
CA TYR A 24 -14.14 12.31 5.72
C TYR A 24 -13.27 12.45 6.97
N GLN A 25 -13.47 11.56 7.94
CA GLN A 25 -12.48 11.32 8.98
C GLN A 25 -11.30 10.53 8.38
N ILE A 26 -10.12 11.12 8.43
CA ILE A 26 -8.93 10.58 7.76
C ILE A 26 -8.02 9.89 8.77
N LEU A 27 -7.60 8.67 8.42
CA LEU A 27 -6.47 7.97 9.05
C LEU A 27 -5.38 7.73 8.00
N THR A 28 -4.15 8.11 8.32
CA THR A 28 -2.91 7.76 7.60
C THR A 28 -1.76 7.71 8.61
N PHE A 29 -0.66 7.07 8.28
CA PHE A 29 0.51 6.98 9.15
C PHE A 29 1.77 6.62 8.35
N ASP A 30 2.92 6.90 8.95
CA ASP A 30 4.22 6.46 8.44
C ASP A 30 4.43 4.98 8.80
N TYR A 31 4.78 4.15 7.82
CA TYR A 31 4.98 2.72 8.06
C TYR A 31 6.07 2.47 9.11
N PRO A 32 5.79 1.66 10.16
CA PRO A 32 6.76 1.38 11.22
C PRO A 32 8.02 0.73 10.64
N MET A 33 9.19 1.25 11.04
CA MET A 33 10.49 0.77 10.55
C MET A 33 10.79 -0.67 11.01
N GLU A 34 10.17 -1.11 12.09
CA GLU A 34 10.31 -2.45 12.64
C GLU A 34 9.59 -3.51 11.79
N ILE A 35 8.60 -3.10 10.99
CA ILE A 35 7.80 -4.01 10.14
C ILE A 35 8.40 -4.04 8.75
N ASN A 36 9.17 -5.09 8.47
CA ASN A 36 9.89 -5.25 7.20
C ASN A 36 9.20 -6.22 6.22
N ASN A 37 8.00 -6.67 6.56
CA ASN A 37 7.21 -7.62 5.78
C ASN A 37 5.80 -7.05 5.53
N ILE A 38 5.37 -7.06 4.27
CA ILE A 38 4.09 -6.47 3.88
C ILE A 38 2.87 -7.25 4.40
N GLU A 39 3.03 -8.56 4.64
CA GLU A 39 1.98 -9.39 5.26
C GLU A 39 1.78 -8.98 6.74
N GLU A 40 2.87 -8.77 7.47
CA GLU A 40 2.83 -8.27 8.86
C GLU A 40 2.29 -6.84 8.92
N LEU A 41 2.62 -6.00 7.94
CA LEU A 41 2.05 -4.66 7.84
C LEU A 41 0.54 -4.71 7.59
N ALA A 42 0.04 -5.68 6.82
CA ALA A 42 -1.39 -5.87 6.63
C ALA A 42 -2.08 -6.27 7.94
N ASP A 43 -1.50 -7.21 8.69
CA ASP A 43 -2.01 -7.64 9.99
C ASP A 43 -1.99 -6.49 11.01
N PHE A 44 -0.93 -5.69 11.02
CA PHE A 44 -0.83 -4.47 11.81
C PHE A 44 -1.96 -3.49 11.49
N VAL A 45 -2.20 -3.19 10.21
CA VAL A 45 -3.26 -2.27 9.76
C VAL A 45 -4.63 -2.77 10.21
N ILE A 46 -4.94 -4.05 10.00
CA ILE A 46 -6.22 -4.65 10.40
C ILE A 46 -6.42 -4.50 11.91
N LYS A 47 -5.39 -4.83 12.70
CA LYS A 47 -5.44 -4.69 14.15
C LYS A 47 -5.60 -3.23 14.57
N PHE A 48 -4.90 -2.31 13.91
CA PHE A 48 -4.94 -0.88 14.23
C PHE A 48 -6.33 -0.29 14.00
N VAL A 49 -6.96 -0.60 12.86
CA VAL A 49 -8.35 -0.21 12.55
C VAL A 49 -9.32 -0.78 13.59
N GLY A 50 -9.16 -2.06 13.96
CA GLY A 50 -9.98 -2.70 14.98
C GLY A 50 -9.83 -2.09 16.37
N GLN A 51 -8.61 -1.74 16.78
CA GLN A 51 -8.33 -1.08 18.06
C GLN A 51 -8.92 0.33 18.14
N LEU A 52 -8.88 1.06 17.03
CA LEU A 52 -9.52 2.37 16.91
C LEU A 52 -11.04 2.30 16.76
N LYS A 53 -11.61 1.10 16.65
CA LYS A 53 -13.04 0.84 16.45
C LYS A 53 -13.60 1.62 15.26
N ILE A 54 -12.84 1.68 14.17
CA ILE A 54 -13.28 2.36 12.95
C ILE A 54 -14.30 1.47 12.24
N GLU A 55 -15.51 1.99 12.12
CA GLU A 55 -16.59 1.35 11.37
C GLU A 55 -16.53 1.74 9.90
N ASN A 56 -16.90 0.81 9.02
CA ASN A 56 -17.01 1.00 7.57
C ASN A 56 -15.78 1.64 6.89
N PRO A 57 -14.55 1.15 7.13
CA PRO A 57 -13.35 1.79 6.60
C PRO A 57 -13.27 1.72 5.07
N ILE A 58 -12.80 2.82 4.47
CA ILE A 58 -12.38 2.87 3.07
C ILE A 58 -10.86 2.80 3.03
N PHE A 59 -10.28 1.72 2.50
CA PHE A 59 -8.83 1.60 2.31
C PHE A 59 -8.44 2.12 0.94
N ILE A 60 -7.66 3.20 0.92
CA ILE A 60 -7.18 3.87 -0.29
C ILE A 60 -5.68 3.64 -0.37
N GLY A 61 -5.20 2.97 -1.43
CA GLY A 61 -3.79 2.62 -1.57
C GLY A 61 -3.21 2.94 -2.93
N ALA A 62 -2.01 3.54 -2.94
CA ALA A 62 -1.24 3.80 -4.15
C ALA A 62 0.07 3.01 -4.18
N SER A 63 0.46 2.50 -5.35
CA SER A 63 1.71 1.73 -5.51
C SER A 63 1.78 0.58 -4.48
N LEU A 64 2.85 0.49 -3.67
CA LEU A 64 2.96 -0.50 -2.58
C LEU A 64 1.75 -0.48 -1.62
N GLY A 65 1.20 0.69 -1.32
CA GLY A 65 0.00 0.82 -0.49
C GLY A 65 -1.25 0.21 -1.13
N GLY A 66 -1.33 0.21 -2.46
CA GLY A 66 -2.39 -0.48 -3.21
C GLY A 66 -2.21 -2.00 -3.19
N PHE A 67 -0.97 -2.50 -3.15
CA PHE A 67 -0.68 -3.91 -2.90
C PHE A 67 -1.08 -4.30 -1.47
N LEU A 68 -0.74 -3.46 -0.48
CA LEU A 68 -1.13 -3.64 0.92
C LEU A 68 -2.66 -3.67 1.08
N ALA A 69 -3.39 -2.77 0.41
CA ALA A 69 -4.86 -2.76 0.40
C ALA A 69 -5.45 -4.10 -0.06
N GLN A 70 -4.86 -4.70 -1.11
CA GLN A 70 -5.31 -6.00 -1.62
C GLN A 70 -4.99 -7.15 -0.65
N LEU A 71 -3.89 -7.09 0.09
CA LEU A 71 -3.59 -8.06 1.15
C LEU A 71 -4.57 -7.94 2.32
N ILE A 72 -4.88 -6.71 2.72
CA ILE A 72 -5.92 -6.45 3.72
C ILE A 72 -7.25 -7.03 3.25
N MET A 73 -7.65 -6.81 1.99
CA MET A 73 -8.87 -7.38 1.40
C MET A 73 -8.92 -8.92 1.50
N ARG A 74 -7.78 -9.62 1.34
CA ARG A 74 -7.74 -11.08 1.49
C ARG A 74 -7.89 -11.55 2.94
N LYS A 75 -7.32 -10.80 3.89
CA LYS A 75 -7.26 -11.15 5.31
C LYS A 75 -8.50 -10.68 6.09
N TYR A 76 -9.06 -9.54 5.72
CA TYR A 76 -10.15 -8.86 6.40
C TYR A 76 -11.47 -9.05 5.64
N LYS A 77 -12.18 -10.13 5.98
CA LYS A 77 -13.42 -10.56 5.30
C LYS A 77 -14.67 -9.87 5.88
N SER A 78 -14.67 -8.54 5.90
CA SER A 78 -15.88 -7.76 6.22
C SER A 78 -16.53 -7.24 4.94
N THR A 79 -17.87 -7.30 4.87
CA THR A 79 -18.67 -6.76 3.76
C THR A 79 -18.82 -5.24 3.81
N ASP A 80 -18.54 -4.63 4.96
CA ASP A 80 -18.74 -3.20 5.19
C ASP A 80 -17.49 -2.37 4.85
N VAL A 81 -16.59 -2.91 4.04
CA VAL A 81 -15.29 -2.32 3.75
C VAL A 81 -15.18 -2.01 2.27
N ALA A 82 -14.73 -0.80 1.94
CA ALA A 82 -14.45 -0.40 0.57
C ALA A 82 -12.95 -0.28 0.32
N TYR A 83 -12.54 -0.49 -0.93
CA TYR A 83 -11.15 -0.41 -1.36
C TYR A 83 -11.04 0.46 -2.62
N ALA A 84 -10.07 1.37 -2.65
CA ALA A 84 -9.71 2.15 -3.83
C ALA A 84 -8.22 1.98 -4.13
N LEU A 85 -7.91 1.54 -5.36
CA LEU A 85 -6.56 1.18 -5.79
C LEU A 85 -6.07 2.15 -6.85
N TYR A 86 -4.91 2.76 -6.62
CA TYR A 86 -4.30 3.75 -7.50
C TYR A 86 -2.91 3.29 -7.96
N SER A 87 -2.63 3.35 -9.26
CA SER A 87 -1.28 3.12 -9.83
C SER A 87 -0.53 1.95 -9.19
N THR A 88 -1.22 0.82 -9.02
CA THR A 88 -0.72 -0.39 -8.36
C THR A 88 -0.94 -1.60 -9.27
N SER A 89 -0.10 -2.62 -9.10
CA SER A 89 -0.31 -3.91 -9.71
C SER A 89 -1.38 -4.71 -8.97
N ALA A 90 -2.04 -5.62 -9.68
CA ALA A 90 -2.90 -6.65 -9.08
C ALA A 90 -2.07 -7.68 -8.29
N LEU A 91 -2.68 -8.30 -7.28
CA LEU A 91 -2.14 -9.39 -6.47
C LEU A 91 -2.30 -10.78 -7.14
N SER A 92 -2.58 -10.82 -8.45
CA SER A 92 -2.67 -12.08 -9.20
C SER A 92 -1.30 -12.68 -9.45
N VAL A 93 -1.23 -14.01 -9.60
CA VAL A 93 0.03 -14.72 -9.89
C VAL A 93 0.71 -14.15 -11.13
N SER A 94 -0.06 -13.94 -12.20
CA SER A 94 0.47 -13.37 -13.45
C SER A 94 1.05 -11.97 -13.29
N ALA A 95 0.40 -11.11 -12.50
CA ALA A 95 0.88 -9.75 -12.26
C ALA A 95 2.14 -9.75 -11.36
N ILE A 96 2.17 -10.61 -10.35
CA ILE A 96 3.36 -10.80 -9.49
C ILE A 96 4.54 -11.33 -10.32
N ASP A 97 4.32 -12.30 -11.21
CA ASP A 97 5.37 -12.84 -12.07
C ASP A 97 5.88 -11.79 -13.07
N GLY A 98 4.96 -10.98 -13.63
CA GLY A 98 5.29 -9.83 -14.46
C GLY A 98 6.19 -8.83 -13.73
N LEU A 99 5.83 -8.46 -12.49
CA LEU A 99 6.64 -7.57 -11.65
C LEU A 99 8.01 -8.16 -11.36
N LYS A 100 8.10 -9.44 -10.94
CA LYS A 100 9.39 -10.10 -10.68
C LYS A 100 10.29 -10.07 -11.91
N LYS A 101 9.73 -10.33 -13.09
CA LYS A 101 10.48 -10.27 -14.36
C LYS A 101 10.98 -8.85 -14.65
N GLN A 102 10.14 -7.84 -14.46
CA GLN A 102 10.50 -6.43 -14.65
C GLN A 102 11.60 -5.97 -13.67
N TYR A 103 11.47 -6.28 -12.38
CA TYR A 103 12.52 -5.91 -11.42
C TYR A 103 13.84 -6.64 -11.66
N LYS A 104 13.80 -7.90 -12.12
CA LYS A 104 15.00 -8.63 -12.55
C LYS A 104 15.67 -7.95 -13.75
N SER A 105 14.90 -7.46 -14.71
CA SER A 105 15.46 -6.74 -15.87
C SER A 105 16.06 -5.40 -15.47
N TYR A 106 15.46 -4.67 -14.53
CA TYR A 106 16.04 -3.45 -13.97
C TYR A 106 17.36 -3.71 -13.23
N GLY A 107 17.44 -4.76 -12.41
CA GLY A 107 18.70 -5.16 -11.76
C GLY A 107 19.80 -5.49 -12.76
N PHE A 108 19.44 -6.11 -13.89
CA PHE A 108 20.38 -6.37 -14.99
C PHE A 108 20.81 -5.08 -15.71
N MET A 109 19.86 -4.21 -16.04
CA MET A 109 20.11 -2.91 -16.67
C MET A 109 21.03 -2.04 -15.80
N LEU A 110 20.78 -1.96 -14.48
CA LEU A 110 21.63 -1.25 -13.54
C LEU A 110 23.05 -1.82 -13.49
N LYS A 111 23.23 -3.13 -13.61
CA LYS A 111 24.57 -3.73 -13.73
C LYS A 111 25.27 -3.29 -15.01
N LEU A 112 24.56 -3.27 -16.14
CA LEU A 112 25.12 -2.80 -17.42
C LEU A 112 25.49 -1.32 -17.36
N MET A 113 24.63 -0.47 -16.79
CA MET A 113 24.89 0.97 -16.64
C MET A 113 26.11 1.28 -15.75
N LYS A 114 26.49 0.37 -14.83
CA LYS A 114 27.72 0.51 -14.04
C LYS A 114 29.00 0.17 -14.83
N ILE A 115 28.86 -0.49 -15.98
CA ILE A 115 29.98 -0.95 -16.83
C ILE A 115 30.17 -0.02 -18.03
N VAL A 116 29.10 0.63 -18.49
CA VAL A 116 29.17 1.68 -19.51
C VAL A 116 29.57 3.00 -18.82
N PRO A 117 30.65 3.68 -19.27
CA PRO A 117 31.10 4.95 -18.68
C PRO A 117 30.07 6.09 -18.82
#